data_AF-A0A232M5A6-F1
#
_entry.id   AF-A0A232M5A6-F1
#
_cell.length_a   1.000
_cell.length_b   1.000
_cell.length_c   1.000
_cell.angle_alpha   90.00
_cell.angle_beta   90.00
_cell.angle_gamma   90.00
#
_symmetry.space_group_name_H-M   'P 1'
#
loop_
_entity.id
_entity.type
_entity.pdbx_description
1 polymer ?
#
loop_
_entity_poly.entity_id
_entity_poly.type
_entity_poly.pdbx_seq_one_letter_code
_entity_poly.pdbx_strand_id
1 'polypeptide(L)'
;MSKQLLEAIKFIHDAGVGHGDISPNNVAFTCSSHLSTATEKDLFKVLGAPKPEKLVRLDGKPLEKSLPKHLVPTAEWDHWVDEDIRIIDLGE
;
A
#
# COMPACT_ATOMS: atom_id res chain seq x y z
N MET A 1 -13.27 8.09 -6.37
CA MET A 1 -12.74 6.72 -6.26
C MET A 1 -13.74 5.63 -6.62
N SER A 2 -14.92 5.51 -5.98
CA SER A 2 -15.81 4.34 -6.19
C SER A 2 -16.20 4.09 -7.66
N LYS A 3 -16.35 5.15 -8.47
CA LYS A 3 -16.61 5.01 -9.91
C LYS A 3 -15.48 4.29 -10.65
N GLN A 4 -14.24 4.77 -10.53
CA GLN A 4 -13.09 4.17 -11.22
C GLN A 4 -12.88 2.71 -10.78
N LEU A 5 -13.10 2.41 -9.50
CA LEU A 5 -12.99 1.05 -8.98
C LEU A 5 -14.03 0.12 -9.61
N LEU A 6 -15.29 0.57 -9.69
CA LEU A 6 -16.36 -0.21 -10.31
C LEU A 6 -16.15 -0.38 -11.82
N GLU A 7 -15.62 0.64 -12.51
CA GLU A 7 -15.28 0.57 -13.94
C GLU A 7 -14.15 -0.44 -14.17
N ALA A 8 -13.11 -0.44 -13.34
CA ALA A 8 -12.02 -1.42 -13.41
C ALA A 8 -12.48 -2.85 -13.09
N ILE A 9 -13.31 -3.04 -12.07
CA ILE A 9 -13.90 -4.35 -11.74
C ILE A 9 -14.78 -4.84 -12.89
N LYS A 10 -15.63 -3.97 -13.46
CA LYS A 10 -16.45 -4.31 -14.63
C LYS A 10 -15.57 -4.75 -15.80
N PHE A 11 -14.49 -4.02 -16.09
CA PHE A 11 -13.56 -4.39 -17.15
C PHE A 11 -12.96 -5.79 -16.94
N ILE A 12 -12.53 -6.11 -15.72
CA ILE A 12 -12.01 -7.44 -15.35
C ILE A 12 -13.08 -8.52 -15.57
N HIS A 13 -14.31 -8.27 -15.12
CA HIS A 13 -15.43 -9.21 -15.31
C HIS A 13 -15.82 -9.40 -16.78
N ASP A 14 -15.83 -8.33 -17.58
CA ASP A 14 -16.13 -8.39 -19.02
C ASP A 14 -15.06 -9.22 -19.77
N ALA A 15 -13.85 -9.31 -19.24
CA ALA A 15 -12.79 -10.20 -19.74
C ALA A 15 -12.93 -11.67 -19.28
N GLY A 16 -13.99 -12.01 -18.52
CA GLY A 16 -14.24 -13.35 -17.99
C GLY A 16 -13.37 -13.74 -16.79
N VAL A 17 -12.74 -12.75 -16.15
CA VAL A 17 -11.87 -12.94 -14.98
C VAL A 17 -12.56 -12.36 -13.74
N GLY A 18 -12.36 -12.99 -12.59
CA GLY A 18 -12.68 -12.39 -11.29
C GLY A 18 -11.38 -12.12 -10.54
N HIS A 19 -11.23 -10.93 -9.94
CA HIS A 19 -10.01 -10.60 -9.18
C HIS A 19 -9.86 -11.45 -7.90
N GLY A 20 -10.96 -11.80 -7.24
CA GLY A 20 -10.97 -12.68 -6.05
C GLY A 20 -10.58 -12.01 -4.73
N ASP A 21 -9.69 -11.01 -4.75
CA ASP A 21 -9.26 -10.28 -3.55
C ASP A 21 -9.26 -8.75 -3.78
N ILE A 22 -10.41 -8.09 -3.69
CA ILE A 22 -10.47 -6.63 -3.78
C ILE A 22 -10.45 -6.04 -2.37
N SER A 23 -9.33 -5.40 -2.02
CA SER A 23 -9.13 -4.70 -0.76
C SER A 23 -8.32 -3.41 -0.98
N PRO A 24 -8.26 -2.50 0.00
CA PRO A 24 -7.40 -1.31 -0.11
C PRO A 24 -5.92 -1.62 -0.40
N ASN A 25 -5.44 -2.81 -0.01
CA ASN A 25 -4.05 -3.23 -0.27
C ASN A 25 -3.77 -3.47 -1.76
N ASN A 26 -4.81 -3.75 -2.55
CA ASN A 26 -4.71 -4.07 -3.98
C ASN A 26 -5.14 -2.89 -4.87
N VAL A 27 -5.28 -1.70 -4.29
CA VAL A 27 -5.61 -0.47 -5.01
C VAL A 27 -4.46 0.52 -4.86
N ALA A 28 -3.80 0.83 -5.98
CA ALA A 28 -2.75 1.84 -6.03
C ALA A 28 -3.26 3.13 -6.66
N PHE A 29 -2.64 4.25 -6.29
CA PHE A 29 -2.85 5.54 -6.94
C PHE A 29 -1.70 5.81 -7.91
N THR A 30 -2.03 6.41 -9.07
CA THR A 30 -1.05 6.70 -10.13
C THR A 30 -0.03 7.76 -9.69
N CYS A 31 -0.40 8.63 -8.72
CA CYS A 31 0.50 9.61 -8.13
C CYS A 31 1.15 10.51 -9.19
N SER A 32 0.35 10.93 -10.17
CA SER A 32 0.78 11.55 -11.44
C SER A 32 1.34 12.96 -11.29
N SER A 33 1.08 13.58 -10.14
CA SER A 33 1.49 14.94 -9.81
C SER A 33 2.86 14.96 -9.11
N HIS A 34 3.03 15.85 -8.13
CA HIS A 34 4.31 16.11 -7.45
C HIS A 34 4.94 14.89 -6.79
N LEU A 35 4.15 13.86 -6.46
CA LEU A 35 4.65 12.66 -5.81
C LEU A 35 5.57 11.84 -6.72
N SER A 36 5.33 11.83 -8.04
CA SER A 36 6.17 11.11 -9.01
C SER A 36 7.62 11.61 -9.05
N THR A 37 7.84 12.87 -8.65
CA THR A 37 9.16 13.51 -8.58
C THR A 37 9.62 13.82 -7.16
N ALA A 38 8.82 13.46 -6.15
CA ALA A 38 9.13 13.77 -4.77
C ALA A 38 10.37 12.98 -4.31
N THR A 39 11.26 13.64 -3.59
CA THR A 39 12.37 12.95 -2.94
C THR A 39 11.89 12.29 -1.65
N GLU A 40 12.65 11.31 -1.14
CA GLU A 40 12.41 10.72 0.17
C GLU A 40 12.33 11.78 1.28
N LYS A 41 13.14 12.83 1.19
CA LYS A 41 13.11 13.95 2.14
C LYS A 41 11.81 14.74 2.08
N ASP A 42 11.25 14.93 0.88
CA ASP A 42 9.96 15.59 0.71
C ASP A 42 8.83 14.74 1.30
N LEU A 43 8.88 13.42 1.09
CA LEU A 43 7.95 12.48 1.71
C LEU A 43 8.03 12.54 3.23
N PHE A 44 9.23 12.47 3.82
CA PHE A 44 9.40 12.50 5.27
C PHE A 44 9.04 13.85 5.90
N LYS A 45 9.08 14.94 5.14
CA LYS A 45 8.59 16.23 5.63
C LYS A 45 7.08 16.22 5.85
N VAL A 46 6.34 15.47 5.04
CA VAL A 46 4.87 15.35 5.13
C VAL A 46 4.47 14.22 6.07
N LEU A 47 5.06 13.03 5.89
CA LEU A 47 4.70 11.80 6.61
C LEU A 47 5.44 11.62 7.93
N GLY A 48 6.50 12.38 8.16
CA GLY A 48 7.48 12.09 9.19
C GLY A 48 8.48 11.01 8.76
N ALA A 49 9.55 10.88 9.54
CA ALA A 49 10.53 9.81 9.34
C ALA A 49 9.94 8.45 9.77
N PRO A 50 10.27 7.35 9.06
CA PRO A 50 9.85 6.01 9.45
C PRO A 50 10.38 5.65 10.85
N LYS A 51 9.53 5.01 11.65
CA LYS A 51 9.87 4.62 13.03
C LYS A 51 9.96 3.10 13.11
N PRO A 52 11.16 2.51 13.01
CA PRO A 52 11.31 1.07 13.13
C PRO A 52 11.00 0.62 14.56
N GLU A 53 10.18 -0.41 14.67
CA GLU A 53 9.85 -1.08 15.92
C GLU A 53 10.52 -2.45 15.96
N LYS A 54 10.94 -2.89 17.15
CA LYS A 54 11.59 -4.20 17.29
C LYS A 54 10.56 -5.30 17.06
N LEU A 55 10.87 -6.23 16.15
CA LEU A 55 10.06 -7.41 15.99
C LEU A 55 10.24 -8.31 17.22
N VAL A 56 9.13 -8.72 17.82
CA VAL A 56 9.11 -9.62 18.97
C VAL A 56 8.07 -10.70 18.74
N ARG A 57 8.36 -11.92 19.20
CA ARG A 57 7.37 -12.99 19.20
C ARG A 57 6.45 -12.80 20.39
N LEU A 58 5.15 -13.01 20.19
CA LEU A 58 4.15 -12.94 21.25
C LEU A 58 4.40 -13.99 22.36
N ASP A 59 5.07 -15.10 22.02
CA ASP A 59 5.48 -16.14 22.98
C ASP A 59 6.81 -15.86 23.70
N GLY A 60 7.43 -14.70 23.46
CA GLY A 60 8.68 -14.27 24.11
C GLY A 60 9.94 -15.03 23.65
N LYS A 61 9.83 -15.98 22.72
CA LYS A 61 11.00 -16.72 22.22
C LYS A 61 11.89 -15.84 21.31
N PRO A 62 13.15 -16.22 21.10
CA PRO A 62 14.02 -15.53 20.15
C PRO A 62 13.47 -15.58 18.72
N LEU A 63 13.73 -14.53 17.96
CA LEU A 63 13.48 -14.52 16.52
C LEU A 63 14.42 -15.50 15.81
N GLU A 64 13.90 -16.14 14.77
CA GLU A 64 14.70 -16.94 13.86
C GLU A 64 15.63 -16.06 13.05
N LYS A 65 16.77 -16.63 12.61
CA LYS A 65 17.78 -15.88 11.84
C LYS A 65 17.27 -15.40 10.47
N SER A 66 16.24 -16.05 9.94
CA SER A 66 15.57 -15.72 8.67
C SER A 66 14.63 -14.53 8.79
N LEU A 67 14.23 -14.13 10.00
CA LEU A 67 13.27 -13.05 10.21
C LEU A 67 13.97 -11.69 10.36
N PRO A 68 13.34 -10.60 9.90
CA PRO A 68 13.84 -9.25 10.13
C PRO A 68 13.82 -8.91 11.62
N LYS A 69 14.77 -8.08 12.07
CA LYS A 69 14.87 -7.68 13.48
C LYS A 69 13.90 -6.55 13.85
N HIS A 70 13.41 -5.82 12.85
CA HIS A 70 12.54 -4.67 13.02
C HIS A 70 11.44 -4.70 11.97
N LEU A 71 10.28 -4.15 12.32
CA LEU A 71 9.21 -3.81 11.39
C LEU A 71 9.09 -2.29 11.32
N VAL A 72 8.60 -1.78 10.20
CA VAL A 72 8.29 -0.37 10.04
C VAL A 72 6.78 -0.27 9.82
N PRO A 73 6.04 0.37 10.73
CA PRO A 73 4.60 0.58 10.55
C PRO A 73 4.31 1.36 9.27
N THR A 74 3.14 1.12 8.69
CA THR A 74 2.63 1.92 7.57
C THR A 74 2.45 3.37 7.99
N ALA A 75 2.82 4.31 7.13
CA ALA A 75 2.53 5.72 7.37
C ALA A 75 1.02 5.97 7.32
N GLU A 76 0.53 6.79 8.25
CA GLU A 76 -0.86 7.24 8.23
C GLU A 76 -1.02 8.40 7.23
N TRP A 77 -2.15 8.40 6.53
CA TRP A 77 -2.46 9.41 5.52
C TRP A 77 -3.94 9.77 5.60
N ASP A 78 -4.24 10.87 6.29
CA ASP A 78 -5.63 11.29 6.56
C ASP A 78 -6.25 12.12 5.44
N HIS A 79 -5.47 12.45 4.41
CA HIS A 79 -5.89 13.38 3.36
C HIS A 79 -6.36 12.64 2.11
N TRP A 80 -7.51 13.05 1.59
CA TRP A 80 -8.03 12.53 0.33
C TRP A 80 -7.13 12.94 -0.84
N VAL A 81 -6.94 12.03 -1.80
CA VAL A 81 -6.17 12.27 -3.01
C VAL A 81 -7.09 12.08 -4.23
N ASP A 82 -7.17 13.10 -5.09
CA ASP A 82 -7.91 13.02 -6.36
C ASP A 82 -6.96 12.56 -7.48
N GLU A 83 -6.66 11.27 -7.49
CA GLU A 83 -5.76 10.63 -8.46
C GLU A 83 -6.42 9.38 -9.06
N ASP A 84 -5.97 9.01 -10.26
CA ASP A 84 -6.41 7.79 -10.91
C ASP A 84 -5.95 6.55 -10.15
N ILE A 85 -6.84 5.59 -9.97
CA ILE A 85 -6.53 4.32 -9.32
C ILE A 85 -6.12 3.24 -10.32
N ARG A 86 -5.45 2.22 -9.82
CA ARG A 86 -5.10 0.98 -10.49
C ARG A 86 -5.42 -0.18 -9.55
N ILE A 87 -5.99 -1.25 -10.09
CA ILE A 87 -6.09 -2.52 -9.38
C ILE A 87 -4.81 -3.30 -9.68
N ILE A 88 -4.14 -3.78 -8.64
CA ILE A 88 -2.89 -4.53 -8.74
C ILE A 88 -3.03 -5.81 -7.92
N ASP A 89 -2.52 -6.91 -8.46
CA ASP A 89 -2.34 -8.17 -7.76
C ASP A 89 -0.85 -8.51 -7.76
N LEU A 90 -0.24 -8.58 -6.57
CA LEU A 90 1.15 -9.01 -6.40
C LEU A 90 1.25 -10.43 -5.83
N GLY A 91 0.12 -11.14 -5.71
CA GLY A 91 0.01 -12.41 -4.98
C GLY A 91 -0.01 -12.22 -3.46
N GLU A 92 -0.29 -13.31 -2.74
CA GLU A 92 -0.08 -13.46 -1.29
C GLU A 92 1.29 -14.08 -0.98
#